data_AF-A0A5K0WT95-F1
#
_entry.id   AF-A0A5K0WT95-F1
#
_cell.length_a   1.000
_cell.length_b   1.000
_cell.length_c   1.000
_cell.angle_alpha   90.00
_cell.angle_beta   90.00
_cell.angle_gamma   90.00
#
_symmetry.space_group_name_H-M   'P 1'
#
loop_
_entity.id
_entity.type
_entity.pdbx_description
1 polymer ?
#
loop_
_entity_poly.entity_id
_entity_poly.type
_entity_poly.pdbx_seq_one_letter_code
_entity_poly.pdbx_strand_id
1 'polypeptide(L)' 'VTEQDMVETFQRPFEMCVKDGDVSSVMCSYNRINGIPACADPKLLSQTIRGEWDLHG' A
#
# COMPACT_ATOMS: atom_id res chain seq x y z
N VAL A 1 12.89 -7.08 -3.31
CA VAL A 1 12.84 -5.61 -3.54
C VAL A 1 13.21 -4.94 -2.24
N THR A 2 13.97 -3.84 -2.28
CA THR A 2 14.40 -3.16 -1.04
C THR A 2 13.24 -2.39 -0.43
N GLU A 3 13.33 -2.08 0.86
CA GLU A 3 12.32 -1.25 1.53
C GLU A 3 12.31 0.17 0.96
N GLN A 4 13.48 0.71 0.63
CA GLN A 4 13.62 2.03 0.00
C GLN A 4 12.89 2.08 -1.35
N ASP A 5 13.13 1.11 -2.25
CA ASP A 5 12.46 1.07 -3.55
C ASP A 5 10.93 0.96 -3.40
N MET A 6 10.46 0.20 -2.41
CA MET A 6 9.02 0.07 -2.14
C MET A 6 8.39 1.40 -1.80
N VAL A 7 8.99 2.17 -0.88
CA VAL A 7 8.43 3.44 -0.43
C VAL A 7 8.56 4.51 -1.51
N GLU A 8 9.74 4.66 -2.09
CA GLU A 8 10.05 5.79 -2.99
C GLU A 8 9.47 5.61 -4.39
N THR A 9 9.39 4.38 -4.90
CA THR A 9 8.98 4.10 -6.28
C THR A 9 7.59 3.46 -6.38
N PHE A 10 7.38 2.34 -5.68
CA PHE A 10 6.18 1.52 -5.92
C PHE A 10 4.95 2.01 -5.16
N GLN A 11 5.13 2.44 -3.92
CA GLN A 11 4.03 2.88 -3.05
C GLN A 11 3.68 4.36 -3.24
N ARG A 12 4.65 5.19 -3.62
CA ARG A 12 4.48 6.65 -3.71
C ARG A 12 3.26 7.10 -4.53
N PRO A 13 2.96 6.53 -5.71
CA PRO A 13 1.76 6.92 -6.47
C PRO A 13 0.47 6.58 -5.73
N PHE A 14 0.42 5.45 -5.02
CA PHE A 14 -0.77 5.04 -4.26
C PHE A 14 -0.95 5.88 -3.00
N GLU A 15 0.14 6.24 -2.31
CA GLU A 15 0.09 7.17 -1.18
C GLU A 15 -0.56 8.49 -1.58
N MET A 16 -0.16 9.06 -2.73
CA MET A 16 -0.75 10.29 -3.26
C MET A 16 -2.23 10.10 -3.61
N CYS A 17 -2.60 8.98 -4.23
CA CYS A 17 -4.01 8.69 -4.50
C CYS A 17 -4.86 8.65 -3.22
N VAL A 18 -4.34 8.10 -2.13
CA VAL A 18 -5.06 8.05 -0.84
C VAL A 18 -5.09 9.43 -0.18
N LYS A 19 -3.93 10.06 0.04
CA LYS A 19 -3.82 11.31 0.82
C LYS A 19 -4.32 12.54 0.07
N ASP A 20 -4.00 12.65 -1.21
CA ASP A 20 -4.34 13.83 -2.02
C ASP A 20 -5.62 13.60 -2.83
N GLY A 21 -5.85 12.35 -3.26
CA GLY A 21 -6.96 11.98 -4.13
C GLY A 21 -8.23 11.49 -3.42
N ASP A 22 -8.18 11.26 -2.10
CA ASP A 22 -9.31 10.78 -1.28
C ASP A 22 -10.04 9.56 -1.90
N VAL A 23 -9.26 8.58 -2.37
CA VAL A 23 -9.84 7.38 -2.98
C VAL A 23 -10.60 6.54 -1.96
N SER A 24 -11.74 5.98 -2.36
CA SER A 24 -12.58 5.17 -1.47
C SER A 24 -12.15 3.70 -1.36
N SER A 25 -11.23 3.22 -2.20
CA SER A 25 -10.83 1.81 -2.18
C SER A 25 -9.51 1.57 -2.89
N VAL A 26 -8.82 0.49 -2.49
CA VAL A 26 -7.55 0.05 -3.07
C VAL A 26 -7.62 -1.46 -3.29
N MET A 27 -7.14 -1.94 -4.43
CA MET A 27 -7.09 -3.37 -4.75
C MET A 27 -5.69 -3.93 -4.52
N CYS A 28 -5.60 -5.04 -3.78
CA CYS A 28 -4.34 -5.76 -3.63
C CYS A 28 -3.97 -6.53 -4.90
N SER A 29 -2.67 -6.69 -5.15
CA SER A 29 -2.18 -7.46 -6.29
C SER A 29 -2.16 -8.97 -6.01
N TYR A 30 -2.17 -9.78 -7.08
CA TYR A 30 -2.11 -11.25 -6.96
C TYR A 30 -0.71 -11.78 -6.61
N ASN A 31 0.34 -11.00 -6.83
CA ASN A 31 1.72 -11.45 -6.64
C ASN A 31 2.12 -11.46 -5.15
N ARG A 32 3.28 -12.07 -4.90
CA ARG A 32 3.97 -11.97 -3.61
C ARG A 32 4.99 -10.83 -3.66
N ILE A 33 5.10 -10.08 -2.58
CA ILE A 33 6.15 -9.08 -2.35
C ILE A 33 7.06 -9.66 -1.28
N ASN A 34 8.33 -9.89 -1.61
CA ASN A 34 9.31 -10.50 -0.69
C ASN A 34 8.80 -11.79 -0.01
N GLY A 35 8.04 -12.63 -0.75
CA GLY A 35 7.52 -13.92 -0.28
C GLY A 35 6.11 -13.89 0.33
N ILE A 36 5.59 -12.70 0.67
CA ILE A 36 4.28 -12.52 1.29
C ILE A 36 3.24 -12.12 0.23
N PRO A 37 2.09 -12.80 0.12
CA PRO A 37 1.02 -12.37 -0.79
C PRO A 37 0.52 -10.97 -0.42
N ALA A 38 0.40 -10.06 -1.39
CA ALA A 38 0.06 -8.66 -1.10
C ALA A 38 -1.31 -8.52 -0.41
N CYS A 39 -2.29 -9.35 -0.77
CA CYS A 39 -3.61 -9.38 -0.12
C CYS A 39 -3.61 -9.92 1.32
N ALA A 40 -2.51 -10.53 1.76
CA ALA A 40 -2.37 -11.14 3.09
C ALA A 40 -1.26 -10.46 3.92
N ASP A 41 -0.75 -9.31 3.47
CA ASP A 41 0.30 -8.57 4.18
C ASP A 41 -0.34 -7.54 5.14
N PRO A 42 -0.31 -7.78 6.47
CA PRO A 42 -0.89 -6.85 7.44
C PRO A 42 -0.07 -5.55 7.57
N LYS A 43 1.24 -5.57 7.29
CA LYS A 43 2.06 -4.34 7.28
C LYS A 43 1.57 -3.43 6.16
N LEU A 44 1.35 -3.99 4.97
CA LEU A 44 0.87 -3.21 3.83
C LEU A 44 -0.59 -2.72 4.00
N LEU A 45 -1.52 -3.64 4.27
CA LEU A 45 -2.96 -3.30 4.21
C LEU A 45 -3.46 -2.56 5.45
N SER A 46 -3.04 -2.98 6.65
CA SER A 46 -3.57 -2.44 7.90
C SER A 46 -2.70 -1.31 8.45
N GLN A 47 -1.38 -1.49 8.48
CA GLN A 47 -0.48 -0.50 9.08
C GLN A 47 -0.25 0.67 8.11
N THR A 48 0.21 0.40 6.88
CA THR A 48 0.53 1.45 5.92
C THR A 48 -0.72 2.07 5.29
N ILE A 49 -1.52 1.31 4.54
CA ILE A 49 -2.64 1.87 3.75
C ILE A 49 -3.74 2.45 4.64
N ARG A 50 -4.20 1.71 5.67
CA ARG A 50 -5.27 2.18 6.57
C ARG A 50 -4.75 3.03 7.73
N GLY A 51 -3.56 2.76 8.25
CA GLY A 51 -3.01 3.47 9.41
C GLY A 51 -2.26 4.73 9.03
N GLU A 52 -1.18 4.61 8.26
CA GLU A 52 -0.29 5.74 7.92
C GLU A 52 -0.87 6.64 6.82
N TRP A 53 -1.57 6.07 5.86
CA TRP A 53 -2.19 6.83 4.76
C TRP A 53 -3.64 7.17 5.01
N ASP A 54 -4.24 6.62 6.06
CA ASP A 54 -5.56 6.99 6.54
C ASP A 54 -6.69 6.71 5.51
N LEU A 55 -6.64 5.55 4.85
CA LEU A 55 -7.72 5.10 3.97
C LEU A 55 -8.98 4.72 4.77
N HIS A 56 -10.05 5.49 4.61
CA HIS A 56 -11.33 5.34 5.34
C HIS A 56 -12.42 4.53 4.62
N GLY A 57 -12.09 3.91 3.49
CA GLY A 57 -12.99 3.07 2.70
C GLY A 57 -13.38 1.72 3.32
#